data_AF-A0A484ZDN7-F1
#
_entry.id   AF-A0A484ZDN7-F1
#
_cell.length_a   1.000
_cell.length_b   1.000
_cell.length_c   1.000
_cell.angle_alpha   90.00
_cell.angle_beta   90.00
_cell.angle_gamma   90.00
#
_symmetry.space_group_name_H-M   'P 1'
#
loop_
_entity.id
_entity.type
_entity.pdbx_description
1 polymer ?
#
loop_
_entity_poly.entity_id
_entity_poly.type
_entity_poly.pdbx_seq_one_letter_code
_entity_poly.pdbx_strand_id
1 'polypeptide(L)' 'MTRFTDCYQNNAHLLMEAALGERLKREYGLSFDEHVAMASLVYDEKGREALASLWNEYIGVAKKI' A
#
# COMPACT_ATOMS: atom_id res chain seq x y z
N MET A 1 -4.22 17.73 1.60
CA MET A 1 -3.17 16.73 1.85
C MET A 1 -2.20 17.32 2.87
N THR A 2 -2.04 16.71 4.04
CA THR A 2 -1.07 17.16 5.05
C THR A 2 0.35 16.83 4.54
N ARG A 3 1.31 17.74 4.70
CA ARG A 3 2.70 17.45 4.30
C ARG A 3 3.28 16.39 5.22
N PHE A 4 4.22 15.59 4.71
CA PHE A 4 4.89 14.55 5.50
C PHE A 4 5.50 15.12 6.80
N THR A 5 6.16 16.27 6.74
CA THR A 5 6.77 16.93 7.91
C THR A 5 5.73 17.29 8.97
N ASP A 6 4.57 17.81 8.55
CA ASP A 6 3.49 18.18 9.44
C ASP A 6 2.88 16.93 10.11
N CYS A 7 2.80 15.80 9.38
CA CYS A 7 2.38 14.52 9.94
C CYS A 7 3.41 14.00 10.97
N TYR A 8 4.69 13.99 10.61
CA TYR A 8 5.78 13.49 11.45
C TYR A 8 5.90 14.25 12.78
N GLN A 9 5.77 15.59 12.74
CA GLN A 9 5.95 16.41 13.93
C GLN A 9 4.77 16.38 14.89
N ASN A 10 3.55 16.17 14.38
CA ASN A 10 2.31 16.33 15.15
C ASN A 10 1.65 15.00 15.56
N ASN A 11 2.21 13.85 15.19
CA ASN A 11 1.65 12.54 15.54
C ASN A 11 2.67 11.72 16.34
N ALA A 12 2.22 11.09 17.43
CA ALA A 12 3.06 10.22 18.27
C ALA A 12 3.46 8.92 17.56
N HIS A 13 2.68 8.51 16.56
CA HIS A 13 2.86 7.27 15.83
C HIS A 13 2.76 7.51 14.33
N LEU A 14 3.62 6.82 13.57
CA LEU A 14 3.60 6.79 12.12
C LEU A 14 3.41 5.35 11.67
N LEU A 15 2.23 5.07 11.14
CA LEU A 15 1.89 3.75 10.63
C LEU A 15 2.36 3.64 9.19
N MET A 16 3.16 2.61 8.93
CA MET A 16 3.69 2.30 7.61
C MET A 16 2.91 1.14 6.99
N GLU A 17 3.14 0.89 5.71
CA GLU A 17 2.60 -0.30 5.07
C GLU A 17 3.18 -1.59 5.68
N ALA A 18 2.38 -2.65 5.67
CA ALA A 18 2.79 -3.98 6.12
C ALA A 18 3.35 -4.78 4.93
N ALA A 19 3.35 -6.12 5.02
CA ALA A 19 3.81 -7.03 3.97
C ALA A 19 2.90 -7.01 2.72
N LEU A 20 2.89 -5.90 2.00
CA LEU A 20 2.06 -5.63 0.82
C LEU A 20 2.20 -6.75 -0.22
N GLY A 21 3.44 -7.17 -0.50
CA GLY A 21 3.71 -8.20 -1.49
C GLY A 21 3.08 -9.57 -1.16
N GLU A 22 3.02 -9.95 0.12
CA GLU A 22 2.39 -11.22 0.52
C GLU A 22 0.88 -11.16 0.38
N ARG A 23 0.26 -10.02 0.70
CA ARG A 23 -1.19 -9.82 0.49
C ARG A 23 -1.54 -9.84 -1.00
N LEU A 24 -0.79 -9.12 -1.84
CA LEU A 24 -1.00 -9.12 -3.29
C LEU A 24 -0.92 -10.54 -3.89
N LYS A 25 0.02 -11.36 -3.44
CA LYS A 25 0.13 -12.77 -3.88
C LYS A 25 -1.04 -13.62 -3.38
N ARG A 26 -1.33 -13.58 -2.08
CA ARG A 26 -2.27 -14.53 -1.43
C ARG A 26 -3.73 -14.16 -1.63
N GLU A 27 -4.06 -12.87 -1.63
CA GLU A 27 -5.44 -12.38 -1.68
C GLU A 27 -5.89 -12.08 -3.12
N TYR A 28 -4.96 -11.61 -3.98
CA TYR A 28 -5.27 -11.20 -5.35
C TYR A 28 -4.68 -12.13 -6.42
N GLY A 29 -3.84 -13.10 -6.04
CA GLY A 29 -3.20 -14.02 -6.98
C GLY A 29 -2.28 -13.32 -7.98
N LEU A 30 -1.64 -12.21 -7.58
CA LEU A 30 -0.73 -11.46 -8.43
C LEU A 30 0.68 -12.06 -8.37
N SER A 31 1.29 -12.24 -9.54
CA SER A 31 2.71 -12.51 -9.69
C SER A 31 3.48 -11.22 -9.94
N PHE A 32 4.74 -11.19 -9.54
CA PHE A 32 5.61 -10.03 -9.74
C PHE A 32 6.53 -10.25 -10.92
N ASP A 33 6.89 -9.14 -11.55
CA ASP A 33 7.86 -9.13 -12.64
C ASP A 33 9.25 -9.52 -12.11
N GLU A 34 10.03 -10.24 -12.91
CA GLU A 34 11.36 -10.74 -12.53
C GLU A 34 12.38 -9.60 -12.31
N HIS A 35 12.24 -8.50 -13.05
CA HIS A 35 13.22 -7.42 -13.07
C HIS A 35 12.75 -6.19 -12.30
N VAL A 36 11.45 -5.90 -12.35
CA VAL A 36 10.87 -4.69 -11.71
C VAL A 36 9.95 -5.00 -10.53
N ALA A 37 9.87 -6.27 -10.12
CA ALA A 37 9.06 -6.73 -9.00
C ALA A 37 7.60 -6.24 -9.10
N MET A 38 7.16 -5.41 -8.16
CA MET A 38 5.79 -4.89 -8.10
C MET A 38 5.57 -3.66 -8.98
N ALA A 39 6.62 -3.05 -9.54
CA ALA A 39 6.48 -1.79 -10.26
C ALA A 39 5.65 -1.93 -11.54
N SER A 40 5.63 -3.11 -12.17
CA SER A 40 4.80 -3.38 -13.35
C SER A 40 3.29 -3.31 -13.05
N LEU A 41 2.88 -3.48 -11.79
CA LEU A 41 1.47 -3.48 -11.39
C LEU A 41 0.75 -2.16 -11.64
N VAL A 42 1.47 -1.04 -11.80
CA VAL A 42 0.83 0.24 -12.14
C VAL A 42 0.26 0.25 -13.56
N TYR A 43 0.78 -0.61 -14.44
CA TYR A 43 0.30 -0.73 -15.83
C TYR A 43 -0.79 -1.79 -15.96
N ASP A 44 -0.91 -2.71 -15.01
CA ASP A 44 -1.95 -3.74 -14.95
C ASP A 44 -3.22 -3.22 -14.25
N GLU A 45 -4.40 -3.45 -14.83
CA GLU A 45 -5.68 -3.00 -14.26
C GLU A 45 -5.97 -3.68 -12.93
N LYS A 46 -5.84 -5.02 -12.90
CA LYS A 46 -6.03 -5.81 -11.67
C LYS A 46 -5.02 -5.41 -10.59
N GLY A 47 -3.77 -5.19 -10.98
CA GLY A 47 -2.70 -4.66 -10.11
C GLY A 47 -3.08 -3.32 -9.48
N ARG A 48 -3.53 -2.35 -10.28
CA ARG A 48 -3.97 -1.03 -9.77
C ARG A 48 -5.15 -1.14 -8.80
N GLU A 49 -6.15 -1.96 -9.11
CA GLU A 49 -7.32 -2.16 -8.25
C GLU A 49 -6.94 -2.80 -6.91
N ALA A 50 -6.11 -3.84 -6.94
CA ALA A 50 -5.62 -4.51 -5.74
C ALA A 50 -4.82 -3.56 -4.85
N LEU A 51 -3.89 -2.79 -5.43
CA LEU A 51 -3.10 -1.79 -4.73
C LEU A 51 -4.00 -0.70 -4.10
N ALA A 52 -4.97 -0.19 -4.86
CA ALA A 52 -5.91 0.82 -4.36
C ALA A 52 -6.75 0.28 -3.19
N SER A 53 -7.22 -0.97 -3.25
CA SER A 53 -7.94 -1.61 -2.15
C SER A 53 -7.09 -1.69 -0.88
N LEU A 54 -5.88 -2.26 -1.00
CA LEU A 54 -4.99 -2.49 0.14
C LEU A 54 -4.53 -1.19 0.81
N TRP A 55 -4.16 -0.16 0.05
CA TRP A 55 -3.78 1.12 0.65
C TRP A 55 -4.95 1.82 1.33
N ASN A 56 -6.18 1.71 0.78
CA ASN A 56 -7.36 2.26 1.45
C ASN A 56 -7.67 1.54 2.77
N GLU A 57 -7.44 0.22 2.85
CA GLU A 57 -7.53 -0.51 4.11
C GLU A 57 -6.49 -0.02 5.14
N TYR A 58 -5.22 0.14 4.73
CA TYR A 58 -4.18 0.65 5.64
C TYR A 58 -4.47 2.06 6.13
N ILE A 59 -4.95 2.95 5.26
CA ILE A 59 -5.43 4.28 5.64
C ILE A 59 -6.61 4.16 6.61
N GLY A 60 -7.54 3.23 6.36
CA GLY A 60 -8.69 2.96 7.21
C GLY A 60 -8.30 2.50 8.62
N VAL A 61 -7.25 1.68 8.75
CA VAL A 61 -6.68 1.30 10.05
C VAL A 61 -6.02 2.50 10.72
N ALA A 62 -5.20 3.26 9.98
CA ALA A 62 -4.50 4.41 10.54
C ALA A 62 -5.44 5.51 11.08
N LYS A 63 -6.64 5.64 10.52
CA LYS A 63 -7.66 6.58 11.00
C LYS A 63 -8.39 6.15 12.29
N LYS A 64 -8.19 4.91 12.75
CA LYS A 64 -8.84 4.36 13.95
C LYS A 64 -7.94 4.40 15.20
N ILE A 65 -6.70 4.83 15.04
CA ILE A 65 -5.66 4.90 16.06
C ILE A 65 -5.34 6.37 16.29
#